data_AF-A0A9W6T8M9-F1
#
_entry.id   AF-A0A9W6T8M9-F1
#
_cell.length_a   1.000
_cell.length_b   1.000
_cell.length_c   1.000
_cell.angle_alpha   90.00
_cell.angle_beta   90.00
_cell.angle_gamma   90.00
#
_symmetry.space_group_name_H-M   'P 1'
#
loop_
_entity.id
_entity.type
_entity.pdbx_description
1 polymer ?
#
loop_
_entity_poly.entity_id
_entity_poly.type
_entity_poly.pdbx_seq_one_letter_code
_entity_poly.pdbx_strand_id
1 'polypeptide(L)'
;MLQEVQKNGEFFNNDLNSWTTELTSLKNVILTPHIGGSTEEAQSAIGVEVATAVTSYVNEGSSIGAVNFPEVTLRGLDLDNADSVRVLYIHKNVPGVLKTVNDILSSYNIEKQFSDSRGDVAYLMADISGVDSSDIEKLYEHLEQTPYKIVTRLLY
;
A
#
# COMPACT_ATOMS: atom_id res chain seq x y z
N MET A 1 -1.29 22.13 -18.40
CA MET A 1 -2.51 22.60 -17.72
C MET A 1 -2.33 22.20 -16.27
N LEU A 2 -1.94 23.15 -15.41
CA LEU A 2 -1.57 22.90 -14.01
C LEU A 2 -2.81 22.45 -13.24
N GLN A 3 -2.72 21.34 -12.54
CA GLN A 3 -3.80 20.76 -11.75
C GLN A 3 -3.99 21.63 -10.50
N GLU A 4 -5.19 22.21 -10.34
CA GLU A 4 -5.54 23.01 -9.16
C GLU A 4 -5.36 22.19 -7.87
N VAL A 5 -4.77 22.85 -6.86
CA VAL A 5 -4.65 22.37 -5.48
C VAL A 5 -6.03 21.95 -4.97
N GLN A 6 -6.11 20.81 -4.26
CA GLN A 6 -7.35 20.17 -3.82
C GLN A 6 -8.43 21.14 -3.34
N LYS A 7 -9.69 20.85 -3.72
CA LYS A 7 -10.89 21.54 -3.22
C LYS A 7 -10.88 21.59 -1.69
N ASN A 8 -10.74 22.80 -1.18
CA ASN A 8 -11.11 23.29 0.13
C ASN A 8 -12.33 22.54 0.73
N GLY A 9 -12.15 21.87 1.89
CA GLY A 9 -13.19 21.12 2.60
C GLY A 9 -14.21 22.01 3.33
N GLU A 10 -15.18 21.40 4.04
CA GLU A 10 -16.28 22.14 4.73
C GLU A 10 -15.83 23.20 5.74
N PHE A 11 -14.61 23.08 6.28
CA PHE A 11 -14.04 24.04 7.23
C PHE A 11 -13.24 25.17 6.56
N PHE A 12 -13.12 25.15 5.23
CA PHE A 12 -12.44 26.21 4.51
C PHE A 12 -13.44 27.33 4.22
N ASN A 13 -13.34 28.39 4.99
CA ASN A 13 -14.04 29.64 4.77
C ASN A 13 -13.02 30.75 4.45
N ASN A 14 -13.52 31.92 4.05
CA ASN A 14 -12.69 33.10 3.84
C ASN A 14 -12.41 33.87 5.14
N ASP A 15 -12.80 33.30 6.29
CA ASP A 15 -12.68 33.94 7.58
C ASP A 15 -11.38 33.51 8.24
N LEU A 16 -10.58 34.48 8.66
CA LEU A 16 -9.42 34.20 9.47
C LEU A 16 -9.86 33.95 10.91
N ASN A 17 -9.18 33.02 11.60
CA ASN A 17 -9.37 32.86 13.03
C ASN A 17 -9.13 34.18 13.78
N SER A 18 -9.80 34.36 14.91
CA SER A 18 -9.71 35.59 15.72
C SER A 18 -8.28 35.90 16.19
N TRP A 19 -7.44 34.88 16.37
CA TRP A 19 -6.03 35.02 16.74
C TRP A 19 -5.13 35.50 15.59
N THR A 20 -5.58 35.43 14.33
CA THR A 20 -4.75 35.84 13.19
C THR A 20 -4.41 37.32 13.22
N THR A 21 -5.32 38.17 13.71
CA THR A 21 -5.10 39.62 13.85
C THR A 21 -3.98 39.94 14.83
N GLU A 22 -3.80 39.14 15.88
CA GLU A 22 -2.69 39.29 16.82
C GLU A 22 -1.36 39.01 16.13
N LEU A 23 -1.27 37.89 15.40
CA LEU A 23 -0.05 37.50 14.70
C LEU A 23 0.34 38.45 13.57
N THR A 24 -0.63 39.00 12.81
CA THR A 24 -0.36 39.96 11.73
C THR A 24 0.10 41.32 12.26
N SER A 25 -0.11 41.63 13.54
CA SER A 25 0.34 42.89 14.16
C SER A 25 1.83 42.89 14.54
N LEU A 26 2.48 41.72 14.58
CA LEU A 26 3.87 41.56 14.99
C LEU A 26 4.84 41.84 13.83
N LYS A 27 5.81 42.73 14.05
CA LYS A 27 6.73 43.20 13.00
C LYS A 27 7.81 42.18 12.58
N ASN A 28 8.01 41.11 13.36
CA ASN A 28 9.08 40.13 13.19
C ASN A 28 8.54 38.72 12.86
N VAL A 29 7.31 38.63 12.36
CA VAL A 29 6.65 37.37 12.01
C VAL A 29 6.34 37.36 10.51
N ILE A 30 6.67 36.25 9.83
CA ILE A 30 6.27 36.01 8.45
C ILE A 30 5.22 34.89 8.47
N LEU A 31 4.02 35.19 7.99
CA LEU A 31 2.95 34.23 7.81
C LEU A 31 2.92 33.80 6.34
N THR A 32 3.00 32.50 6.08
CA THR A 32 2.86 31.93 4.74
C THR A 32 1.59 31.08 4.69
N PRO A 33 0.80 31.14 3.59
CA PRO A 33 -0.47 30.40 3.49
C PRO A 33 -0.24 28.91 3.18
N HIS A 34 0.52 28.21 4.03
CA HIS A 34 0.85 26.79 3.90
C HIS A 34 1.53 26.40 2.56
N ILE A 35 2.26 27.34 1.96
CA ILE A 35 2.95 27.15 0.67
C ILE A 35 4.38 26.58 0.81
N GLY A 36 4.71 25.99 1.96
CA GLY A 36 6.08 25.54 2.26
C GLY A 36 6.63 24.50 1.28
N GLY A 37 5.75 23.68 0.69
CA GLY A 37 6.09 22.69 -0.35
C GLY A 37 5.43 22.98 -1.70
N SER A 38 4.92 24.19 -1.92
CA SER A 38 4.16 24.54 -3.14
C SER A 38 5.08 25.06 -4.25
N THR A 39 6.08 24.28 -4.63
CA THR A 39 6.97 24.57 -5.76
C THR A 39 6.81 23.54 -6.88
N GLU A 40 7.22 23.89 -8.11
CA GLU A 40 7.15 22.97 -9.26
C GLU A 40 8.05 21.76 -9.05
N GLU A 41 9.22 21.94 -8.43
CA GLU A 41 10.17 20.87 -8.10
C GLU A 41 9.56 19.90 -7.09
N ALA A 42 8.89 20.41 -6.06
CA ALA A 42 8.20 19.58 -5.07
C ALA A 42 7.06 18.77 -5.72
N GLN A 43 6.26 19.39 -6.59
CA GLN A 43 5.19 18.68 -7.33
C GLN A 43 5.76 17.61 -8.27
N SER A 44 6.88 17.88 -8.94
CA SER A 44 7.55 16.89 -9.78
C SER A 44 8.08 15.71 -8.96
N ALA A 45 8.70 15.98 -7.80
CA ALA A 45 9.18 14.95 -6.89
C ALA A 45 8.03 14.08 -6.35
N ILE A 46 6.94 14.69 -5.90
CA ILE A 46 5.72 14.00 -5.45
C ILE A 46 5.15 13.13 -6.57
N GLY A 47 5.10 13.66 -7.80
CA GLY A 47 4.62 12.91 -8.96
C GLY A 47 5.42 11.63 -9.20
N VAL A 48 6.75 11.70 -9.11
CA VAL A 48 7.62 10.52 -9.23
C VAL A 48 7.40 9.57 -8.05
N GLU A 49 7.43 10.06 -6.81
CA GLU A 49 7.30 9.25 -5.60
C GLU A 49 5.99 8.45 -5.59
N VAL A 50 4.85 9.11 -5.82
CA VAL A 50 3.53 8.47 -5.82
C VAL A 50 3.40 7.50 -6.99
N ALA A 51 3.86 7.88 -8.19
CA ALA A 51 3.83 6.98 -9.34
C ALA A 51 4.67 5.72 -9.11
N THR A 52 5.86 5.86 -8.50
CA THR A 52 6.70 4.73 -8.11
C THR A 52 5.99 3.84 -7.08
N ALA A 53 5.43 4.42 -6.01
CA ALA A 53 4.72 3.64 -4.98
C ALA A 53 3.54 2.84 -5.56
N VAL A 54 2.71 3.48 -6.40
CA VAL A 54 1.58 2.80 -7.06
C VAL A 54 2.08 1.71 -8.00
N THR A 55 3.11 1.97 -8.80
CA THR A 55 3.68 0.99 -9.73
C THR A 55 4.26 -0.21 -8.99
N SER A 56 5.01 0.01 -7.90
CA SER A 56 5.57 -1.05 -7.06
C SER A 56 4.48 -1.89 -6.40
N TYR A 57 3.39 -1.29 -5.92
CA TYR A 57 2.26 -2.05 -5.40
C TYR A 57 1.57 -2.88 -6.50
N VAL A 58 1.34 -2.29 -7.66
CA VAL A 58 0.66 -2.97 -8.78
C VAL A 58 1.52 -4.11 -9.34
N ASN A 59 2.81 -3.93 -9.53
CA ASN A 59 3.65 -4.92 -10.20
C ASN A 59 4.27 -5.93 -9.25
N GLU A 60 4.55 -5.55 -7.99
CA GLU A 60 5.32 -6.38 -7.06
C GLU A 60 4.58 -6.66 -5.75
N GLY A 61 3.47 -5.96 -5.48
CA GLY A 61 2.72 -6.04 -4.23
C GLY A 61 3.33 -5.24 -3.08
N SER A 62 4.40 -4.46 -3.32
CA SER A 62 5.07 -3.70 -2.27
C SER A 62 4.19 -2.58 -1.72
N SER A 63 4.10 -2.47 -0.40
CA SER A 63 3.26 -1.50 0.32
C SER A 63 4.07 -0.55 1.21
N ILE A 64 5.37 -0.44 0.96
CA ILE A 64 6.26 0.47 1.68
C ILE A 64 5.80 1.91 1.51
N GLY A 65 5.76 2.66 2.61
CA GLY A 65 5.27 4.04 2.63
C GLY A 65 3.74 4.18 2.59
N ALA A 66 2.99 3.08 2.67
CA ALA A 66 1.53 3.14 2.75
C ALA A 66 1.08 3.75 4.09
N VAL A 67 0.40 4.89 4.03
CA VAL A 67 0.00 5.65 5.23
C VAL A 67 -1.13 4.98 6.04
N ASN A 68 -1.84 4.01 5.46
CA ASN A 68 -3.04 3.38 6.04
C ASN A 68 -3.06 1.85 5.92
N PHE A 69 -1.94 1.22 5.57
CA PHE A 69 -1.86 -0.22 5.31
C PHE A 69 -0.62 -0.83 5.98
N PRO A 70 -0.56 -2.16 6.27
CA PRO A 70 0.67 -2.80 6.73
C PRO A 70 1.78 -2.66 5.68
N GLU A 71 3.01 -2.42 6.12
CA GLU A 71 4.15 -2.20 5.22
C GLU A 71 4.89 -3.51 4.95
N VAL A 72 4.65 -4.09 3.78
CA VAL A 72 5.19 -5.39 3.37
C VAL A 72 5.86 -5.25 2.02
N THR A 73 7.06 -5.82 1.90
CA THR A 73 7.79 -5.93 0.63
C THR A 73 8.63 -7.20 0.61
N LEU A 74 8.78 -7.77 -0.58
CA LEU A 74 9.72 -8.85 -0.86
C LEU A 74 10.69 -8.40 -1.95
N ARG A 75 11.87 -9.02 -2.03
CA ARG A 75 12.74 -8.85 -3.20
C ARG A 75 12.00 -9.29 -4.46
N GLY A 76 12.34 -8.73 -5.63
CA GLY A 76 11.70 -9.03 -6.91
C GLY A 76 11.41 -10.52 -7.12
N LEU A 77 10.27 -10.81 -7.74
CA LEU A 77 9.93 -12.17 -8.17
C LEU A 77 10.92 -12.56 -9.28
N ASP A 78 11.39 -13.80 -9.26
CA ASP A 78 12.28 -14.31 -10.30
C ASP A 78 11.44 -14.62 -11.55
N LEU A 79 11.24 -13.62 -12.40
CA LEU A 79 10.40 -13.71 -13.60
C LEU A 79 11.01 -14.62 -14.68
N ASP A 80 12.29 -14.97 -14.57
CA ASP A 80 12.94 -15.92 -15.48
C ASP A 80 12.54 -17.37 -15.14
N ASN A 81 11.95 -17.59 -13.96
CA ASN A 81 11.38 -18.85 -13.55
C ASN A 81 9.87 -18.88 -13.83
N ALA A 82 9.50 -19.47 -14.97
CA ALA A 82 8.12 -19.59 -15.45
C ALA A 82 7.18 -20.34 -14.48
N ASP A 83 7.72 -21.04 -13.50
CA ASP A 83 6.98 -21.86 -12.54
C ASP A 83 6.88 -21.17 -11.17
N SER A 84 6.84 -19.83 -11.13
CA SER A 84 6.75 -19.07 -9.87
C SER A 84 5.54 -18.13 -9.83
N VAL A 85 4.93 -18.01 -8.66
CA VAL A 85 3.81 -17.10 -8.40
C VAL A 85 4.01 -16.36 -7.08
N ARG A 86 3.68 -15.07 -7.07
CA ARG A 86 3.58 -14.28 -5.85
C ARG A 86 2.13 -14.15 -5.42
N VAL A 87 1.83 -14.68 -4.24
CA VAL A 87 0.55 -14.53 -3.55
C VAL A 87 0.56 -13.25 -2.73
N LEU A 88 -0.42 -12.39 -2.98
CA LEU A 88 -0.73 -11.22 -2.19
C LEU A 88 -2.08 -11.46 -1.49
N TYR A 89 -2.07 -11.61 -0.17
CA TYR A 89 -3.25 -11.99 0.59
C TYR A 89 -3.52 -10.98 1.71
N ILE A 90 -4.59 -10.20 1.54
CA ILE A 90 -5.06 -9.21 2.50
C ILE A 90 -6.20 -9.84 3.30
N HIS A 91 -6.11 -9.79 4.63
CA HIS A 91 -7.07 -10.45 5.49
C HIS A 91 -7.32 -9.69 6.78
N LYS A 92 -8.38 -10.08 7.50
CA LYS A 92 -8.64 -9.61 8.87
C LYS A 92 -7.53 -10.09 9.80
N ASN A 93 -7.05 -9.21 10.66
CA ASN A 93 -6.03 -9.52 11.65
C ASN A 93 -6.64 -10.27 12.85
N VAL A 94 -6.91 -11.57 12.67
CA VAL A 94 -7.47 -12.42 13.72
C VAL A 94 -6.64 -13.71 13.90
N PRO A 95 -6.64 -14.33 15.08
CA PRO A 95 -5.88 -15.54 15.33
C PRO A 95 -6.26 -16.70 14.38
N GLY A 96 -5.26 -17.47 13.97
CA GLY A 96 -5.45 -18.68 13.16
C GLY A 96 -5.35 -18.49 11.64
N VAL A 97 -5.45 -17.25 11.12
CA VAL A 97 -5.40 -17.01 9.66
C VAL A 97 -4.09 -17.48 9.05
N LEU A 98 -2.93 -17.14 9.65
CA LEU A 98 -1.64 -17.57 9.13
C LEU A 98 -1.49 -19.09 9.09
N LYS A 99 -2.07 -19.81 10.06
CA LYS A 99 -2.09 -21.27 10.04
C LYS A 99 -2.90 -21.78 8.84
N THR A 100 -4.12 -21.28 8.67
CA THR A 100 -4.98 -21.65 7.54
C THR A 100 -4.31 -21.37 6.19
N VAL A 101 -3.67 -20.21 6.04
CA VAL A 101 -2.95 -19.86 4.81
C VAL A 101 -1.77 -20.81 4.61
N ASN A 102 -0.92 -21.03 5.62
CA ASN A 102 0.21 -21.95 5.50
C ASN A 102 -0.23 -23.40 5.22
N ASP A 103 -1.37 -23.84 5.75
CA ASP A 103 -1.94 -25.16 5.45
C ASP A 103 -2.35 -25.26 3.96
N ILE A 104 -2.93 -24.20 3.37
CA ILE A 104 -3.23 -24.13 1.92
C ILE A 104 -1.96 -24.18 1.08
N LEU A 105 -0.90 -23.47 1.52
CA LEU A 105 0.37 -23.40 0.79
C LEU A 105 1.27 -24.62 1.03
N SER A 106 0.91 -25.52 1.96
CA SER A 106 1.78 -26.58 2.50
C SER A 106 2.30 -27.59 1.48
N SER A 107 1.60 -27.77 0.36
CA SER A 107 1.98 -28.67 -0.73
C SER A 107 3.03 -28.08 -1.68
N TYR A 108 3.35 -26.79 -1.54
CA TYR A 108 4.22 -26.04 -2.44
C TYR A 108 5.46 -25.53 -1.72
N ASN A 109 6.51 -25.21 -2.49
CA ASN A 109 7.72 -24.64 -1.94
C ASN A 109 7.59 -23.11 -1.79
N ILE A 110 7.67 -22.61 -0.56
CA ILE A 110 7.61 -21.17 -0.27
C ILE A 110 9.04 -20.62 -0.22
N GLU A 111 9.44 -19.89 -1.26
CA GLU A 111 10.78 -19.30 -1.39
C GLU A 111 10.97 -18.09 -0.46
N LYS A 112 9.94 -17.26 -0.39
CA LYS A 112 9.94 -16.01 0.38
C LYS A 112 8.56 -15.83 0.97
N GLN A 113 8.48 -15.40 2.22
CA GLN A 113 7.22 -15.04 2.85
C GLN A 113 7.45 -13.90 3.83
N PHE A 114 6.58 -12.90 3.78
CA PHE A 114 6.56 -11.82 4.75
C PHE A 114 5.12 -11.45 5.06
N SER A 115 4.84 -11.18 6.32
CA SER A 115 3.51 -10.77 6.75
C SER A 115 3.65 -9.72 7.84
N ASP A 116 2.80 -8.71 7.74
CA ASP A 116 2.66 -7.66 8.74
C ASP A 116 1.18 -7.29 8.93
N SER A 117 0.87 -6.58 10.02
CA SER A 117 -0.48 -6.20 10.36
C SER A 117 -0.57 -4.79 10.94
N ARG A 118 -1.70 -4.13 10.70
CA ARG A 118 -2.00 -2.79 11.18
C ARG A 118 -3.48 -2.69 11.55
N GLY A 119 -3.74 -2.59 12.85
CA GLY A 119 -5.11 -2.63 13.38
C GLY A 119 -5.80 -3.94 12.99
N ASP A 120 -6.97 -3.82 12.37
CA ASP A 120 -7.83 -4.95 12.02
C ASP A 120 -7.46 -5.63 10.68
N VAL A 121 -6.43 -5.13 9.98
CA VAL A 121 -6.01 -5.62 8.66
C VAL A 121 -4.59 -6.16 8.73
N ALA A 122 -4.36 -7.29 8.05
CA ALA A 122 -3.06 -7.89 7.86
C ALA A 122 -2.83 -8.18 6.38
N TYR A 123 -1.55 -8.16 6.00
CA TYR A 123 -1.12 -8.39 4.63
C TYR A 123 -0.01 -9.43 4.63
N LEU A 124 -0.18 -10.47 3.81
CA LEU A 124 0.79 -11.52 3.61
C LEU A 124 1.21 -11.54 2.14
N MET A 125 2.52 -11.54 1.93
CA MET A 125 3.15 -11.79 0.64
C MET A 125 3.90 -13.12 0.71
N ALA A 126 3.72 -13.99 -0.28
CA ALA A 126 4.47 -15.23 -0.40
C ALA A 126 4.86 -15.53 -1.86
N ASP A 127 6.12 -15.82 -2.10
CA ASP A 127 6.62 -16.33 -3.38
C ASP A 127 6.63 -17.86 -3.31
N ILE A 128 5.95 -18.49 -4.26
CA ILE A 128 5.80 -19.94 -4.36
C ILE A 128 6.42 -20.38 -5.69
N SER A 129 7.24 -21.44 -5.66
CA SER A 129 7.91 -22.01 -6.84
C SER A 129 7.42 -23.42 -7.16
N GLY A 130 7.63 -23.84 -8.40
CA GLY A 130 7.22 -25.15 -8.92
C GLY A 130 5.71 -25.29 -9.13
N VAL A 131 5.03 -24.20 -9.51
CA VAL A 131 3.58 -24.18 -9.75
C VAL A 131 3.24 -24.09 -11.23
N ASP A 132 2.22 -24.84 -11.66
CA ASP A 132 1.64 -24.69 -12.99
C ASP A 132 0.35 -23.83 -12.96
N SER A 133 -0.23 -23.54 -14.13
CA SER A 133 -1.45 -22.75 -14.23
C SER A 133 -2.63 -23.33 -13.44
N SER A 134 -2.71 -24.66 -13.31
CA SER A 134 -3.77 -25.33 -12.55
C SER A 134 -3.58 -25.19 -11.05
N ASP A 135 -2.32 -25.17 -10.59
CA ASP A 135 -1.97 -24.91 -9.19
C ASP A 135 -2.27 -23.47 -8.81
N ILE A 136 -1.96 -22.51 -9.68
CA ILE A 136 -2.29 -21.09 -9.51
C ILE A 136 -3.80 -20.91 -9.33
N GLU A 137 -4.62 -21.55 -10.17
CA GLU A 137 -6.08 -21.49 -10.08
C GLU A 137 -6.60 -22.09 -8.75
N LYS A 138 -6.10 -23.27 -8.35
CA LYS A 138 -6.46 -23.89 -7.07
C LYS A 138 -6.05 -23.05 -5.87
N LEU A 139 -4.85 -22.48 -5.89
CA LEU A 139 -4.35 -21.59 -4.84
C LEU A 139 -5.26 -20.38 -4.67
N TYR A 140 -5.61 -19.74 -5.79
CA TYR A 140 -6.54 -18.61 -5.78
C TYR A 140 -7.90 -19.02 -5.20
N GLU A 141 -8.50 -20.11 -5.67
CA GLU A 141 -9.79 -20.59 -5.18
C GLU A 141 -9.79 -20.90 -3.67
N HIS A 142 -8.77 -21.62 -3.18
CA HIS A 142 -8.67 -21.95 -1.77
C HIS A 142 -8.50 -20.72 -0.89
N LEU A 143 -7.68 -19.75 -1.30
CA LEU A 143 -7.52 -18.48 -0.59
C LEU A 143 -8.81 -17.66 -0.61
N GLU A 144 -9.51 -17.64 -1.75
CA GLU A 144 -10.77 -16.92 -1.92
C GLU A 144 -11.89 -17.45 -1.01
N GLN A 145 -11.89 -18.75 -0.71
CA GLN A 145 -12.87 -19.40 0.15
C GLN A 145 -12.63 -19.19 1.65
N THR A 146 -11.48 -18.65 2.05
CA THR A 146 -11.21 -18.39 3.46
C THR A 146 -12.13 -17.29 4.02
N PRO A 147 -12.67 -17.46 5.25
CA PRO A 147 -13.68 -16.54 5.79
C PRO A 147 -13.10 -15.18 6.25
N TYR A 148 -11.78 -15.07 6.33
CA TYR A 148 -11.07 -13.89 6.85
C TYR A 148 -10.47 -13.01 5.75
N LYS A 149 -10.50 -13.47 4.50
CA LYS A 149 -10.02 -12.73 3.34
C LYS A 149 -10.75 -11.40 3.19
N ILE A 150 -9.97 -10.38 2.84
CA ILE A 150 -10.44 -9.09 2.33
C ILE A 150 -10.20 -9.04 0.81
N VAL A 151 -8.97 -9.30 0.36
CA VAL A 151 -8.59 -9.32 -1.08
C VAL A 151 -7.47 -10.34 -1.29
N THR A 152 -7.54 -11.09 -2.39
CA THR A 152 -6.46 -11.94 -2.89
C THR A 152 -6.02 -11.45 -4.26
N ARG A 153 -4.71 -11.46 -4.53
CA ARG A 153 -4.17 -11.23 -5.86
C ARG A 153 -2.95 -12.13 -6.08
N LEU A 154 -2.85 -12.69 -7.27
CA LEU A 154 -1.68 -13.44 -7.72
C LEU A 154 -0.91 -12.62 -8.76
N LEU A 155 0.41 -12.59 -8.64
CA LEU A 155 1.32 -11.97 -9.61
C LEU A 155 2.21 -13.05 -10.19
N TYR A 156 2.23 -13.17 -11.52
CA TYR A 156 3.03 -14.11 -12.31
C TYR A 156 3.05 -13.64 -13.77
#